data_AF-A0A5N6ZUF4-F1
#
_entry.id   AF-A0A5N6ZUF4-F1
#
_cell.length_a   1.000
_cell.length_b   1.000
_cell.length_c   1.000
_cell.angle_alpha   90.00
_cell.angle_beta   90.00
_cell.angle_gamma   90.00
#
_symmetry.space_group_name_H-M   'P 1'
#
loop_
_entity.id
_entity.type
_entity.pdbx_description
1 polymer ?
#
loop_
_entity_poly.entity_id
_entity_poly.type
_entity_poly.pdbx_seq_one_letter_code
_entity_poly.pdbx_strand_id
1 'polypeptide(L)'
;MSTEAQFYLAKERWLAAAKMARTEKEHSKRRYEEDKEMGLIGDQNFEQWAAMNAPGFMQAYNEFQAKQNRYDAIAQAYDPEQALAWKQEFQRRWNETYFGTGEEKGSNFIIITPEDDE
;
A
#
# COMPACT_ATOMS: atom_id res chain seq x y z
N MET A 1 10.17 1.01 26.00
CA MET A 1 10.17 2.18 25.08
C MET A 1 10.93 1.78 23.84
N SER A 2 10.36 2.04 22.66
CA SER A 2 11.08 1.84 21.40
C SER A 2 12.22 2.85 21.29
N THR A 3 13.31 2.48 20.63
CA THR A 3 14.42 3.43 20.39
C THR A 3 14.23 4.18 19.08
N GLU A 4 14.85 5.36 18.98
CA GLU A 4 14.91 6.15 17.75
C GLU A 4 15.42 5.32 16.55
N ALA A 5 16.46 4.51 16.77
CA ALA A 5 16.99 3.60 15.77
C ALA A 5 15.96 2.54 15.32
N GLN A 6 15.13 2.02 16.23
CA GLN A 6 14.06 1.08 15.88
C GLN A 6 12.96 1.77 15.06
N PHE A 7 12.64 3.02 15.39
CA PHE A 7 11.68 3.84 14.65
C PHE A 7 12.14 4.07 13.20
N TYR A 8 13.36 4.59 13.00
CA TYR A 8 13.89 4.84 11.65
C TYR A 8 14.03 3.57 10.83
N LEU A 9 14.51 2.47 11.42
CA LEU A 9 14.61 1.19 10.73
C LEU A 9 13.23 0.64 10.31
N ALA A 10 12.21 0.81 11.15
CA ALA A 10 10.84 0.41 10.82
C ALA A 10 10.27 1.25 9.69
N LYS A 11 10.50 2.57 9.71
CA LYS A 11 10.11 3.50 8.64
C LYS A 11 10.76 3.11 7.31
N GLU A 12 12.08 2.92 7.29
CA GLU A 12 12.82 2.55 6.08
C GLU A 12 12.32 1.23 5.48
N ARG A 13 12.10 0.21 6.31
CA ARG A 13 11.58 -1.09 5.86
C ARG A 13 10.17 -0.99 5.29
N TRP A 14 9.34 -0.14 5.88
CA TRP A 14 7.99 0.10 5.39
C TRP A 14 8.00 0.82 4.04
N LEU A 15 8.81 1.88 3.88
CA LEU A 15 8.95 2.60 2.61
C LEU A 15 9.51 1.71 1.50
N ALA A 16 10.52 0.88 1.81
CA ALA A 16 11.05 -0.10 0.86
C ALA A 16 9.98 -1.10 0.40
N ALA A 17 9.17 -1.62 1.33
CA ALA A 17 8.06 -2.52 1.01
C ALA A 17 6.97 -1.82 0.19
N ALA A 18 6.66 -0.55 0.48
CA ALA A 18 5.71 0.24 -0.30
C ALA A 18 6.18 0.44 -1.75
N LYS A 19 7.46 0.78 -1.96
CA LYS A 19 8.06 0.90 -3.29
C LYS A 19 7.99 -0.41 -4.07
N MET A 20 8.28 -1.53 -3.42
CA MET A 20 8.17 -2.85 -4.02
C MET A 20 6.73 -3.19 -4.41
N ALA A 21 5.78 -2.98 -3.49
CA ALA A 21 4.36 -3.20 -3.75
C ALA A 21 3.82 -2.33 -4.90
N ARG A 22 4.26 -1.07 -5.01
CA ARG A 22 3.92 -0.19 -6.15
C ARG A 22 4.46 -0.72 -7.47
N THR A 23 5.74 -1.12 -7.47
CA THR A 23 6.40 -1.66 -8.68
C THR A 23 5.68 -2.92 -9.17
N GLU A 24 5.39 -3.86 -8.27
CA GLU A 24 4.65 -5.07 -8.59
C GLU A 24 3.21 -4.77 -9.04
N LYS A 25 2.54 -3.80 -8.39
CA LYS A 25 1.19 -3.38 -8.77
C LYS A 25 1.15 -2.82 -10.18
N GLU A 26 2.07 -1.94 -10.54
CA GLU A 26 2.16 -1.37 -11.90
C GLU A 26 2.42 -2.44 -12.94
N HIS A 27 3.35 -3.36 -12.67
CA HIS A 27 3.63 -4.48 -13.55
C HIS A 27 2.40 -5.39 -13.74
N SER A 28 1.69 -5.69 -12.66
CA SER A 28 0.44 -6.45 -12.69
C SER A 28 -0.70 -5.71 -13.39
N LYS A 29 -0.83 -4.39 -13.22
CA LYS A 29 -1.82 -3.56 -13.91
C LYS A 29 -1.63 -3.63 -15.43
N ARG A 30 -0.38 -3.52 -15.92
CA ARG A 30 -0.09 -3.64 -17.37
C ARG A 30 -0.51 -5.00 -17.93
N ARG A 31 -0.15 -6.09 -17.23
CA ARG A 31 -0.57 -7.44 -17.62
C ARG A 31 -2.09 -7.61 -17.61
N TYR A 32 -2.77 -7.05 -16.62
CA TYR A 32 -4.23 -7.04 -16.56
C TYR A 32 -4.84 -6.30 -17.75
N GLU A 33 -4.29 -5.14 -18.13
CA GLU A 33 -4.75 -4.38 -19.29
C GLU A 33 -4.53 -5.15 -20.60
N GLU A 34 -3.38 -5.79 -20.77
CA GLU A 34 -3.10 -6.67 -21.92
C GLU A 34 -4.10 -7.84 -22.00
N ASP A 35 -4.34 -8.53 -20.88
CA ASP A 35 -5.32 -9.63 -20.80
C ASP A 35 -6.75 -9.14 -21.10
N LYS A 36 -7.07 -7.91 -20.69
CA LYS A 36 -8.35 -7.25 -20.97
C LYS A 36 -8.53 -6.95 -22.45
N GLU A 37 -7.52 -6.39 -23.08
CA GLU A 37 -7.52 -6.07 -24.51
C GLU A 37 -7.63 -7.33 -25.37
N MET A 38 -7.03 -8.44 -24.93
CA MET A 38 -7.16 -9.75 -25.56
C MET A 38 -8.51 -10.44 -25.29
N GLY A 39 -9.37 -9.85 -24.44
CA GLY A 39 -10.67 -10.41 -24.09
C GLY A 39 -10.60 -11.65 -23.18
N LEU A 40 -9.48 -11.85 -22.48
CA LEU A 40 -9.23 -13.06 -21.67
C LEU A 40 -9.90 -13.01 -20.28
N ILE A 41 -10.29 -11.84 -19.80
CA ILE A 41 -10.68 -11.62 -18.39
C ILE A 41 -12.13 -11.15 -18.19
N GLY A 42 -12.95 -11.14 -19.24
CA GLY A 42 -14.38 -10.81 -19.14
C GLY A 42 -14.65 -9.52 -18.36
N ASP A 43 -15.61 -9.59 -17.43
CA ASP A 43 -15.98 -8.47 -16.53
C ASP A 43 -15.16 -8.44 -15.22
N GLN A 44 -14.10 -9.24 -15.12
CA GLN A 44 -13.29 -9.35 -13.91
C GLN A 44 -12.57 -8.02 -13.64
N ASN A 45 -12.70 -7.47 -12.44
CA ASN A 45 -11.93 -6.30 -12.04
C ASN A 45 -10.47 -6.68 -11.72
N PHE A 46 -9.59 -5.68 -11.63
CA PHE A 46 -8.17 -5.92 -11.34
C PHE A 46 -7.94 -6.74 -10.07
N GLU A 47 -8.77 -6.56 -9.04
CA GLU A 47 -8.58 -7.22 -7.75
C GLU A 47 -8.86 -8.71 -7.80
N GLN A 48 -9.97 -9.06 -8.41
CA GLN A 48 -10.31 -10.45 -8.67
C GLN A 48 -9.24 -11.11 -9.55
N TRP A 49 -8.74 -10.40 -10.57
CA TRP A 49 -7.71 -10.93 -11.46
C TRP A 49 -6.36 -11.10 -10.74
N ALA A 50 -5.94 -10.11 -9.96
CA ALA A 50 -4.67 -10.10 -9.27
C ALA A 50 -4.58 -11.22 -8.23
N ALA A 51 -5.67 -11.52 -7.54
CA ALA A 51 -5.75 -12.62 -6.58
C ALA A 51 -5.38 -13.99 -7.19
N MET A 52 -5.60 -14.17 -8.50
CA MET A 52 -5.33 -15.43 -9.21
C MET A 52 -4.06 -15.37 -10.05
N ASN A 53 -3.76 -14.22 -10.65
CA ASN A 53 -2.76 -14.08 -11.72
C ASN A 53 -1.51 -13.29 -11.30
N ALA A 54 -1.55 -12.62 -10.14
CA ALA A 54 -0.48 -11.76 -9.66
C ALA A 54 0.02 -12.12 -8.25
N PRO A 55 0.51 -13.37 -8.02
CA PRO A 55 0.98 -13.79 -6.70
C PRO A 55 2.15 -12.95 -6.18
N GLY A 56 3.04 -12.46 -7.07
CA GLY A 56 4.15 -11.57 -6.70
C GLY A 56 3.66 -10.24 -6.11
N PHE A 57 2.67 -9.62 -6.76
CA PHE A 57 2.02 -8.42 -6.24
C PHE A 57 1.30 -8.69 -4.92
N MET A 58 0.52 -9.78 -4.82
CA MET A 58 -0.18 -10.12 -3.57
C MET A 58 0.80 -10.31 -2.41
N GLN A 59 1.94 -10.96 -2.66
CA GLN A 59 3.00 -11.12 -1.66
C GLN A 59 3.60 -9.77 -1.26
N ALA A 60 3.95 -8.91 -2.22
CA ALA A 60 4.53 -7.60 -1.95
C ALA A 60 3.56 -6.69 -1.18
N TYR A 61 2.26 -6.72 -1.52
CA TYR A 61 1.23 -5.96 -0.81
C TYR A 61 1.04 -6.45 0.63
N ASN A 62 1.00 -7.76 0.85
CA ASN A 62 0.94 -8.34 2.20
C ASN A 62 2.17 -7.95 3.04
N GLU A 63 3.37 -7.95 2.43
CA GLU A 63 4.57 -7.50 3.10
C GLU A 63 4.49 -6.01 3.47
N PHE A 64 4.05 -5.16 2.54
CA PHE A 64 3.78 -3.74 2.81
C PHE A 64 2.87 -3.56 4.02
N GLN A 65 1.72 -4.23 4.07
CA GLN A 65 0.79 -4.15 5.20
C GLN A 65 1.43 -4.61 6.51
N ALA A 66 2.22 -5.70 6.47
CA ALA A 66 2.92 -6.19 7.65
C ALA A 66 3.97 -5.20 8.16
N LYS A 67 4.73 -4.55 7.27
CA LYS A 67 5.71 -3.53 7.66
C LYS A 67 5.02 -2.25 8.15
N GLN A 68 3.90 -1.86 7.55
CA GLN A 68 3.09 -0.73 8.02
C GLN A 68 2.63 -0.94 9.46
N ASN A 69 1.99 -2.07 9.73
CA ASN A 69 1.53 -2.41 11.08
C ASN A 69 2.68 -2.42 12.10
N ARG A 70 3.87 -2.88 11.68
CA ARG A 70 5.07 -2.88 12.53
C ARG A 70 5.57 -1.46 12.79
N TYR A 71 5.59 -0.59 11.78
CA TYR A 71 5.92 0.81 11.92
C TYR A 71 4.94 1.51 12.87
N ASP A 72 3.63 1.33 12.68
CA ASP A 72 2.60 1.97 13.52
C ASP A 72 2.76 1.60 15.00
N ALA A 73 3.03 0.32 15.30
CA ALA A 73 3.28 -0.14 16.67
C ALA A 73 4.55 0.46 17.29
N ILE A 74 5.62 0.59 16.49
CA ILE A 74 6.89 1.18 16.95
C ILE A 74 6.75 2.70 17.12
N ALA A 75 6.10 3.38 16.18
CA ALA A 75 5.82 4.80 16.22
C ALA A 75 5.01 5.15 17.46
N GLN A 76 3.92 4.42 17.75
CA GLN A 76 3.10 4.64 18.94
C GLN A 76 3.90 4.46 20.25
N ALA A 77 4.89 3.57 20.27
CA ALA A 77 5.73 3.33 21.45
C ALA A 77 6.96 4.25 21.56
N TYR A 78 7.28 4.98 20.49
CA TYR A 78 8.40 5.94 20.43
C TYR A 78 7.91 7.37 20.64
N ASP A 79 6.93 7.80 19.84
CA ASP A 79 6.29 9.11 19.89
C ASP A 79 4.76 8.94 19.65
N PRO A 80 3.97 8.80 20.73
CA PRO A 80 2.53 8.61 20.62
C PRO A 80 1.80 9.78 19.96
N GLU A 81 2.27 11.01 20.13
CA GLU A 81 1.62 12.21 19.58
C GLU A 81 1.83 12.28 18.07
N GLN A 82 3.07 12.08 17.61
CA GLN A 82 3.39 12.04 16.19
C GLN A 82 2.71 10.83 15.51
N ALA A 83 2.66 9.68 16.17
CA ALA A 83 1.96 8.50 15.64
C ALA A 83 0.46 8.73 15.49
N LEU A 84 -0.18 9.45 16.43
CA LEU A 84 -1.59 9.80 16.33
C LEU A 84 -1.84 10.76 15.17
N ALA A 85 -1.00 11.78 15.00
CA ALA A 85 -1.09 12.72 13.88
C ALA A 85 -0.95 11.99 12.54
N TRP A 86 0.03 11.09 12.42
CA TRP A 86 0.20 10.25 11.22
C TRP A 86 -1.02 9.38 10.95
N LYS A 87 -1.60 8.74 11.98
CA LYS A 87 -2.78 7.89 11.82
C LYS A 87 -4.00 8.66 11.29
N GLN A 88 -4.22 9.88 11.79
CA GLN A 88 -5.31 10.74 11.31
C GLN A 88 -5.08 11.14 9.85
N GLU A 89 -3.85 11.50 9.50
CA GLU A 89 -3.47 11.89 8.15
C GLU A 89 -3.57 10.71 7.16
N PHE A 90 -3.09 9.53 7.56
CA PHE A 90 -3.24 8.30 6.80
C PHE A 90 -4.72 8.00 6.52
N GLN A 91 -5.59 8.12 7.54
CA GLN A 91 -7.02 7.89 7.37
C GLN A 91 -7.67 8.91 6.45
N ARG A 92 -7.27 10.19 6.53
CA ARG A 92 -7.72 11.24 5.60
C ARG A 92 -7.34 10.88 4.16
N ARG A 93 -6.06 10.58 3.90
CA ARG A 93 -5.56 10.18 2.57
C ARG A 93 -6.23 8.92 2.05
N TRP A 94 -6.45 7.94 2.93
CA TRP A 94 -7.13 6.70 2.57
C TRP A 94 -8.56 6.97 2.12
N ASN A 95 -9.32 7.77 2.88
CA ASN A 95 -10.67 8.15 2.50
C ASN A 95 -10.70 8.93 1.18
N GLU A 96 -9.77 9.87 0.99
CA GLU A 96 -9.67 10.65 -0.25
C GLU A 96 -9.34 9.77 -1.45
N THR A 97 -8.42 8.81 -1.28
CA THR A 97 -8.05 7.87 -2.35
C THR A 97 -9.19 6.91 -2.67
N TYR A 98 -9.83 6.35 -1.63
CA TYR A 98 -10.86 5.34 -1.78
C TYR A 98 -12.19 5.93 -2.30
N PHE A 99 -12.63 7.07 -1.77
CA PHE A 99 -13.92 7.68 -2.14
C PHE A 99 -13.81 8.77 -3.21
N GLY A 100 -12.60 9.25 -3.52
CA GLY A 100 -12.37 10.35 -4.45
C GLY A 100 -12.52 9.97 -5.92
N THR A 101 -11.79 10.68 -6.76
CA THR A 101 -11.79 10.48 -8.22
C THR A 101 -10.41 10.01 -8.65
N GLY A 102 -10.32 8.90 -9.37
CA GLY A 102 -9.05 8.37 -9.87
C GLY A 102 -9.08 6.86 -10.05
N GLU A 103 -7.96 6.28 -10.51
CA GLU A 103 -7.81 4.84 -10.73
C GLU A 103 -7.94 4.00 -9.45
N GLU A 104 -7.63 4.61 -8.30
CA GLU A 104 -7.61 3.94 -7.00
C GLU A 104 -8.96 3.99 -6.27
N LYS A 105 -9.96 4.65 -6.88
CA LYS A 105 -11.31 4.74 -6.31
C LYS A 105 -11.90 3.35 -6.10
N GLY A 106 -12.31 3.08 -4.86
CA GLY A 106 -12.87 1.80 -4.46
C GLY A 106 -11.88 0.65 -4.44
N SER A 107 -10.57 0.92 -4.55
CA SER A 107 -9.57 -0.15 -4.54
C SER A 107 -9.23 -0.62 -3.12
N ASN A 108 -9.12 -1.93 -2.96
CA ASN A 108 -8.60 -2.62 -1.78
C ASN A 108 -7.06 -2.61 -1.70
N PHE A 109 -6.38 -2.13 -2.75
CA PHE A 109 -4.93 -2.15 -2.90
C PHE A 109 -4.28 -0.77 -2.79
N ILE A 110 -4.77 0.07 -1.89
CA ILE A 110 -4.27 1.43 -1.66
C ILE A 110 -2.94 1.37 -0.89
N ILE A 111 -1.90 2.00 -1.44
CA ILE A 111 -0.56 2.07 -0.84
C ILE A 111 -0.26 3.54 -0.52
N ILE A 112 -0.42 3.92 0.75
CA ILE A 112 -0.13 5.27 1.26
C ILE A 112 1.08 5.22 2.17
N THR A 113 1.98 6.18 1.98
CA THR A 113 3.20 6.41 2.75
C THR A 113 3.34 7.89 3.11
N PRO A 114 4.13 8.23 4.15
CA PRO A 114 4.34 9.62 4.57
C PRO A 114 5.12 10.46 3.55
N GLU A 115 5.71 9.84 2.52
CA GLU A 115 6.50 10.51 1.49
C GLU A 115 5.69 10.85 0.22
N ASP A 116 4.39 10.54 0.19
CA ASP A 116 3.54 10.77 -1.00
C ASP A 116 3.17 12.24 -1.25
N ASP A 117 3.80 13.21 -0.56
CA ASP A 117 3.58 14.66 -0.72
C ASP A 117 4.72 15.40 -1.47
N GLU A 118 5.77 14.70 -1.94
CA GLU A 118 6.86 15.31 -2.74
C GLU A 118 6.64 15.19 -4.27
#